data_AF-T2I8G8-F1
#
_entry.id   AF-T2I8G8-F1
#
_cell.length_a   1.000
_cell.length_b   1.000
_cell.length_c   1.000
_cell.angle_alpha   90.00
_cell.angle_beta   90.00
_cell.angle_gamma   90.00
#
_symmetry.space_group_name_H-M   'P 1'
#
loop_
_entity.id
_entity.type
_entity.pdbx_description
1 polymer ?
#
loop_
_entity_poly.entity_id
_entity_poly.type
_entity_poly.pdbx_seq_one_letter_code
_entity_poly.pdbx_strand_id
1 'polypeptide(L)'
;MTPEIARKFTDLNLTTNEVIAWFQSGLKPKDIDINAVENLVNYGLNSNEIQKWISYSVPLADILTWINLNVVPKQAEDWYKYKFILSEAIPWHEIGITAGEAAMWKGLNMTVATVKKWGCLGFSAIFTQDFKKPEMDMEKEVKLWLKTGLDFKKIKRLIKKGYSAEKAYQERKKE
;
A
#
# COMPACT_ATOMS: atom_id res chain seq x y z
N MET A 1 11.99 7.95 29.17
CA MET A 1 12.84 6.82 28.74
C MET A 1 13.39 6.17 30.00
N THR A 2 13.27 4.85 30.15
CA THR A 2 13.80 4.16 31.34
C THR A 2 15.33 4.02 31.24
N PRO A 3 16.05 3.88 32.36
CA PRO A 3 17.50 3.64 32.34
C PRO A 3 17.90 2.37 31.56
N GLU A 4 17.05 1.35 31.57
CA GLU A 4 17.27 0.09 30.85
C GLU A 4 17.21 0.28 29.33
N ILE A 5 16.21 1.01 28.82
CA ILE A 5 16.11 1.33 27.39
C ILE A 5 17.29 2.21 26.94
N ALA A 6 17.70 3.18 27.77
CA ALA A 6 18.85 4.03 27.47
C ALA A 6 20.14 3.22 27.37
N ARG A 7 20.35 2.24 28.27
CA ARG A 7 21.50 1.34 28.22
C ARG A 7 21.52 0.51 26.93
N LYS A 8 20.37 -0.04 26.51
CA LYS A 8 20.27 -0.79 25.26
C LYS A 8 20.64 0.06 24.03
N PHE A 9 20.27 1.34 24.00
CA PHE A 9 20.71 2.22 22.92
C PHE A 9 22.23 2.41 22.90
N THR A 10 22.85 2.59 24.07
CA THR A 10 24.32 2.64 24.18
C THR A 10 24.99 1.35 23.69
N ASP A 11 24.43 0.18 24.05
CA ASP A 11 24.93 -1.13 23.60
C ASP A 11 24.82 -1.28 22.07
N LEU A 12 23.88 -0.58 21.42
CA LEU A 12 23.72 -0.49 19.98
C LEU A 12 24.56 0.63 19.33
N ASN A 13 25.49 1.25 20.08
CA ASN A 13 26.29 2.40 19.66
C ASN A 13 25.46 3.62 19.20
N LEU A 14 24.23 3.77 19.69
CA LEU A 14 23.38 4.93 19.43
C LEU A 14 23.60 5.99 20.53
N THR A 15 23.84 7.22 20.10
CA THR A 15 24.01 8.36 20.99
C THR A 15 22.68 8.90 21.48
N THR A 16 22.70 9.58 22.63
CA THR A 16 21.51 10.28 23.15
C THR A 16 20.95 11.30 22.15
N ASN A 17 21.81 12.00 21.40
CA ASN A 17 21.38 13.01 20.44
C ASN A 17 20.64 12.39 19.25
N GLU A 18 21.08 11.23 18.77
CA GLU A 18 20.41 10.46 17.73
C GLU A 18 19.00 10.04 18.15
N VAL A 19 18.88 9.49 19.36
CA VAL A 19 17.57 9.09 19.90
C VAL A 19 16.66 10.31 20.16
N ILE A 20 17.23 11.44 20.58
CA ILE A 20 16.48 12.71 20.70
C ILE A 20 15.97 13.16 19.33
N ALA A 21 16.79 13.05 18.27
CA ALA A 21 16.39 13.42 16.92
C ALA A 21 15.22 12.55 16.41
N TRP A 22 15.16 11.28 16.80
CA TRP A 22 14.01 10.41 16.52
C TRP A 22 12.72 10.91 17.18
N PHE A 23 12.80 11.35 18.45
CA PHE A 23 11.64 11.94 19.14
C PHE A 23 11.19 13.25 18.48
N GLN A 24 12.14 14.11 18.09
CA GLN A 24 11.85 15.34 17.36
C GLN A 24 11.22 15.07 15.98
N SER A 25 11.50 13.91 15.40
CA SER A 25 10.94 13.47 14.11
C SER A 25 9.56 12.79 14.26
N GLY A 26 9.03 12.67 15.48
CA GLY A 26 7.67 12.20 15.74
C GLY A 26 7.57 10.83 16.42
N LEU A 27 8.68 10.13 16.68
CA LEU A 27 8.64 8.90 17.49
C LEU A 27 8.19 9.24 18.91
N LYS A 28 7.22 8.49 19.45
CA LYS A 28 6.81 8.66 20.85
C LYS A 28 7.56 7.67 21.73
N PRO A 29 7.93 8.03 22.96
CA PRO A 29 8.66 7.12 23.86
C PRO A 29 7.97 5.77 24.09
N LYS A 30 6.63 5.74 24.07
CA LYS A 30 5.83 4.52 24.23
C LYS A 30 5.82 3.61 22.99
N ASP A 31 6.18 4.15 21.84
CA ASP A 31 6.19 3.44 20.56
C ASP A 31 7.61 2.91 20.26
N ILE A 32 8.58 3.12 21.16
CA ILE A 32 9.89 2.47 21.09
C ILE A 32 9.71 0.99 21.40
N ASP A 33 9.92 0.17 20.38
CA ASP A 33 10.25 -1.24 20.53
C ASP A 33 11.76 -1.40 20.34
N ILE A 34 12.46 -1.71 21.43
CA ILE A 34 13.92 -1.83 21.41
C ILE A 34 14.39 -3.02 20.57
N ASN A 35 13.59 -4.10 20.47
CA ASN A 35 13.92 -5.24 19.63
C ASN A 35 13.81 -4.87 18.15
N ALA A 36 12.82 -4.03 17.79
CA ALA A 36 12.71 -3.48 16.44
C ALA A 36 13.94 -2.61 16.10
N VAL A 37 14.39 -1.76 17.03
CA VAL A 37 15.61 -0.95 16.83
C VAL A 37 16.84 -1.83 16.66
N GLU A 38 17.02 -2.83 17.52
CA GLU A 38 18.13 -3.79 17.41
C GLU A 38 18.12 -4.50 16.07
N ASN A 39 16.96 -4.98 15.59
CA ASN A 39 16.83 -5.60 14.28
C ASN A 39 17.22 -4.64 13.14
N LEU A 40 16.84 -3.36 13.22
CA LEU A 40 17.19 -2.35 12.22
C LEU A 40 18.69 -2.09 12.17
N VAL A 41 19.32 -1.94 13.34
CA VAL A 41 20.78 -1.73 13.45
C VAL A 41 21.54 -2.96 12.97
N ASN A 42 21.11 -4.17 13.34
CA ASN A 42 21.70 -5.43 12.91
C ASN A 42 21.53 -5.69 11.40
N TYR A 43 20.46 -5.19 10.79
CA TYR A 43 20.29 -5.17 9.34
C TYR A 43 21.26 -4.19 8.65
N GLY A 44 21.85 -3.26 9.41
CA GLY A 44 22.85 -2.31 8.94
C GLY A 44 22.34 -0.88 8.75
N LEU A 45 21.12 -0.56 9.22
CA LEU A 45 20.64 0.82 9.17
C LEU A 45 21.37 1.68 10.20
N ASN A 46 21.77 2.87 9.77
CA ASN A 46 22.24 3.90 10.69
C ASN A 46 21.08 4.75 11.25
N SER A 47 21.37 5.56 12.26
CA SER A 47 20.38 6.39 12.93
C SER A 47 19.62 7.35 12.01
N ASN A 48 20.29 7.95 11.03
CA ASN A 48 19.66 8.90 10.10
C ASN A 48 18.68 8.20 9.16
N GLU A 49 18.99 6.96 8.75
CA GLU A 49 18.08 6.14 7.95
C GLU A 49 16.84 5.79 8.75
N ILE A 50 16.99 5.33 10.00
CA ILE A 50 15.87 5.05 10.91
C ILE A 50 15.03 6.32 11.13
N GLN A 51 15.69 7.46 11.40
CA GLN A 51 15.04 8.76 11.58
C GLN A 51 14.21 9.14 10.35
N LYS A 52 14.71 8.88 9.14
CA LYS A 52 13.97 9.15 7.90
C LYS A 52 12.64 8.38 7.90
N TRP A 53 12.65 7.09 8.18
CA TRP A 53 11.42 6.29 8.27
C TRP A 53 10.45 6.81 9.33
N ILE A 54 10.97 7.19 10.50
CA ILE A 54 10.18 7.80 11.58
C ILE A 54 9.52 9.11 11.11
N SER A 55 10.23 9.96 10.37
CA SER A 55 9.69 11.23 9.88
C SER A 55 8.50 11.05 8.91
N TYR A 56 8.42 9.89 8.27
CA TYR A 56 7.30 9.45 7.44
C TYR A 56 6.22 8.70 8.24
N SER A 57 6.28 8.76 9.57
CA SER A 57 5.34 8.10 10.49
C SER A 57 5.23 6.58 10.28
N VAL A 58 6.28 5.93 9.79
CA VAL A 58 6.32 4.48 9.62
C VAL A 58 6.69 3.83 10.96
N PRO A 59 5.91 2.85 11.46
CA PRO A 59 6.24 2.14 12.69
C PRO A 59 7.59 1.41 12.60
N LEU A 60 8.40 1.46 13.65
CA LEU A 60 9.73 0.82 13.69
C LEU A 60 9.69 -0.67 13.31
N ALA A 61 8.70 -1.40 13.81
CA ALA A 61 8.51 -2.82 13.55
C ALA A 61 8.23 -3.15 12.06
N ASP A 62 7.72 -2.18 11.30
CA ASP A 62 7.31 -2.39 9.91
C ASP A 62 8.43 -2.04 8.91
N ILE A 63 9.43 -1.24 9.33
CA ILE A 63 10.48 -0.69 8.45
C ILE A 63 11.22 -1.79 7.68
N LEU A 64 11.70 -2.84 8.35
CA LEU A 64 12.44 -3.92 7.69
C LEU A 64 11.59 -4.64 6.64
N THR A 65 10.29 -4.83 6.91
CA THR A 65 9.39 -5.45 5.95
C THR A 65 9.26 -4.58 4.71
N TRP A 66 9.11 -3.26 4.87
CA TRP A 66 9.07 -2.34 3.74
C TRP A 66 10.37 -2.31 2.94
N ILE A 67 11.52 -2.32 3.61
CA ILE A 67 12.84 -2.37 2.97
C ILE A 67 12.99 -3.65 2.15
N ASN A 68 12.62 -4.81 2.72
CA ASN A 68 12.69 -6.10 2.02
C ASN A 68 11.74 -6.16 0.79
N LEU A 69 10.68 -5.36 0.79
CA LEU A 69 9.76 -5.18 -0.34
C LEU A 69 10.21 -4.10 -1.33
N ASN A 70 11.43 -3.55 -1.16
CA ASN A 70 12.00 -2.45 -1.94
C ASN A 70 11.11 -1.19 -1.93
N VAL A 71 10.39 -0.95 -0.83
CA VAL A 71 9.53 0.21 -0.64
C VAL A 71 10.31 1.32 0.05
N VAL A 72 10.19 2.55 -0.46
CA VAL A 72 10.81 3.71 0.18
C VAL A 72 9.90 4.33 1.25
N PRO A 73 10.42 5.09 2.24
CA PRO A 73 9.63 5.65 3.34
C PRO A 73 8.36 6.38 2.90
N LYS A 74 8.44 7.16 1.83
CA LYS A 74 7.32 7.92 1.29
C LYS A 74 6.18 7.04 0.78
N GLN A 75 6.51 5.91 0.14
CA GLN A 75 5.52 4.94 -0.34
C GLN A 75 4.90 4.16 0.81
N ALA A 76 5.70 3.80 1.82
CA ALA A 76 5.19 3.17 3.05
C ALA A 76 4.22 4.11 3.79
N GLU A 77 4.55 5.40 3.93
CA GLU A 77 3.66 6.42 4.51
C GLU A 77 2.29 6.44 3.83
N ASP A 78 2.25 6.35 2.50
CA ASP A 78 1.00 6.42 1.75
C ASP A 78 0.05 5.27 2.15
N TRP A 79 0.56 4.06 2.41
CA TRP A 79 -0.26 2.95 2.93
C TRP A 79 -0.95 3.29 4.26
N TYR A 80 -0.22 3.85 5.21
CA TYR A 80 -0.78 4.26 6.51
C TYR A 80 -1.72 5.46 6.38
N LYS A 81 -1.46 6.39 5.45
CA LYS A 81 -2.37 7.52 5.14
C LYS A 81 -3.72 7.03 4.66
N TYR A 82 -3.75 5.99 3.83
CA TYR A 82 -4.96 5.30 3.39
C TYR A 82 -5.52 4.29 4.40
N LYS A 83 -5.02 4.31 5.65
CA LYS A 83 -5.50 3.47 6.77
C LYS A 83 -5.33 1.97 6.54
N PHE A 84 -4.34 1.57 5.77
CA PHE A 84 -3.89 0.18 5.73
C PHE A 84 -2.95 -0.10 6.90
N ILE A 85 -3.09 -1.29 7.48
CA ILE A 85 -2.04 -1.89 8.30
C ILE A 85 -1.09 -2.67 7.37
N LEU A 86 0.13 -2.96 7.84
CA LEU A 86 1.16 -3.64 7.05
C LEU A 86 0.64 -4.93 6.39
N SER A 87 0.01 -5.81 7.16
CA SER A 87 -0.50 -7.10 6.65
C SER A 87 -1.59 -6.96 5.59
N GLU A 88 -2.39 -5.88 5.63
CA GLU A 88 -3.36 -5.59 4.57
C GLU A 88 -2.68 -5.02 3.32
N ALA A 89 -1.62 -4.24 3.48
CA ALA A 89 -0.94 -3.54 2.39
C ALA A 89 -0.07 -4.46 1.53
N ILE A 90 0.64 -5.43 2.14
CA ILE A 90 1.57 -6.33 1.46
C ILE A 90 0.95 -7.00 0.23
N PRO A 91 -0.24 -7.65 0.30
CA PRO A 91 -0.79 -8.34 -0.86
C PRO A 91 -1.18 -7.41 -2.01
N TRP A 92 -1.45 -6.13 -1.74
CA TRP A 92 -1.67 -5.13 -2.78
C TRP A 92 -0.36 -4.69 -3.42
N HIS A 93 0.66 -4.40 -2.60
CA HIS A 93 1.99 -4.02 -3.07
C HIS A 93 2.63 -5.11 -3.94
N GLU A 94 2.54 -6.38 -3.52
CA GLU A 94 3.08 -7.53 -4.25
C GLU A 94 2.50 -7.68 -5.67
N ILE A 95 1.28 -7.19 -5.90
CA ILE A 95 0.64 -7.21 -7.21
C ILE A 95 0.88 -5.93 -8.00
N GLY A 96 1.70 -5.02 -7.45
CA GLY A 96 2.09 -3.72 -8.02
C GLY A 96 1.11 -2.58 -7.75
N ILE A 97 0.06 -2.81 -6.95
CA ILE A 97 -1.00 -1.81 -6.71
C ILE A 97 -0.52 -0.80 -5.68
N THR A 98 -0.68 0.49 -6.00
CA THR A 98 -0.32 1.58 -5.09
C THR A 98 -1.35 1.72 -3.94
N ALA A 99 -0.96 2.38 -2.85
CA ALA A 99 -1.85 2.58 -1.71
C ALA A 99 -3.16 3.30 -2.07
N GLY A 100 -3.12 4.29 -2.97
CA GLY A 100 -4.29 5.02 -3.42
C GLY A 100 -5.24 4.17 -4.27
N GLU A 101 -4.69 3.38 -5.19
CA GLU A 101 -5.48 2.41 -5.97
C GLU A 101 -6.07 1.33 -5.06
N ALA A 102 -5.30 0.79 -4.10
CA ALA A 102 -5.80 -0.17 -3.13
C ALA A 102 -6.95 0.41 -2.31
N ALA A 103 -6.86 1.68 -1.89
CA ALA A 103 -7.93 2.38 -1.18
C ALA A 103 -9.21 2.49 -2.03
N MET A 104 -9.08 2.83 -3.31
CA MET A 104 -10.20 2.84 -4.27
C MET A 104 -10.84 1.44 -4.36
N TRP A 105 -10.05 0.39 -4.58
CA TRP A 105 -10.55 -0.98 -4.66
C TRP A 105 -11.21 -1.45 -3.36
N LYS A 106 -10.63 -1.12 -2.21
CA LYS A 106 -11.21 -1.39 -0.88
C LYS A 106 -12.56 -0.67 -0.71
N GLY A 107 -12.67 0.58 -1.19
CA GLY A 107 -13.93 1.33 -1.21
C GLY A 107 -15.02 0.71 -2.11
N LEU A 108 -14.62 -0.05 -3.14
CA LEU A 108 -15.51 -0.87 -3.96
C LEU A 108 -15.81 -2.25 -3.36
N ASN A 109 -15.38 -2.51 -2.12
CA ASN A 109 -15.50 -3.79 -1.44
C ASN A 109 -14.81 -4.95 -2.18
N MET A 110 -13.72 -4.64 -2.91
CA MET A 110 -12.96 -5.60 -3.69
C MET A 110 -11.78 -6.17 -2.89
N THR A 111 -11.58 -7.48 -3.04
CA THR A 111 -10.40 -8.17 -2.52
C THR A 111 -9.28 -8.19 -3.56
N VAL A 112 -8.04 -8.36 -3.11
CA VAL A 112 -6.87 -8.53 -3.98
C VAL A 112 -7.08 -9.62 -5.03
N ALA A 113 -7.69 -10.74 -4.65
CA ALA A 113 -8.00 -11.84 -5.58
C ALA A 113 -8.96 -11.42 -6.70
N THR A 114 -9.95 -10.57 -6.38
CA THR A 114 -10.88 -10.03 -7.37
C THR A 114 -10.20 -8.97 -8.24
N VAL A 115 -9.35 -8.12 -7.67
CA VAL A 115 -8.60 -7.12 -8.44
C VAL A 115 -7.60 -7.75 -9.40
N LYS A 116 -6.94 -8.85 -9.03
CA LYS A 116 -6.14 -9.64 -10.00
C LYS A 116 -6.94 -10.03 -11.23
N LYS A 117 -8.23 -10.38 -11.09
CA LYS A 117 -9.11 -10.69 -12.22
C LYS A 117 -9.38 -9.45 -13.07
N TRP A 118 -9.63 -8.29 -12.45
CA TRP A 118 -9.80 -7.01 -13.15
C TRP A 118 -8.53 -6.53 -13.86
N GLY A 119 -7.35 -6.73 -13.25
CA GLY A 119 -6.05 -6.48 -13.88
C GLY A 119 -5.87 -7.28 -15.16
N CYS A 120 -6.20 -8.58 -15.13
CA CYS A 120 -6.22 -9.44 -16.33
C CYS A 120 -7.24 -9.00 -17.41
N LEU A 121 -8.17 -8.09 -17.10
CA LEU A 121 -9.10 -7.49 -18.05
C LEU A 121 -8.66 -6.12 -18.56
N GLY A 122 -7.52 -5.62 -18.09
CA GLY A 122 -7.03 -4.32 -18.46
C GLY A 122 -7.67 -3.17 -17.67
N PHE A 123 -8.01 -3.36 -16.40
CA PHE A 123 -8.50 -2.28 -15.51
C PHE A 123 -7.57 -1.99 -14.33
N SER A 124 -6.27 -2.09 -14.52
CA SER A 124 -5.29 -1.68 -13.51
C SER A 124 -4.04 -1.18 -14.22
N ALA A 125 -3.49 -0.06 -13.77
CA ALA A 125 -2.33 0.62 -14.37
C ALA A 125 -1.11 -0.29 -14.60
N ILE A 126 -1.02 -1.40 -13.85
CA ILE A 126 0.05 -2.40 -13.91
C ILE A 126 -0.10 -3.31 -15.14
N PHE A 127 -1.33 -3.64 -15.53
CA PHE A 127 -1.63 -4.55 -16.64
C PHE A 127 -1.99 -3.81 -17.94
N THR A 128 -1.95 -2.47 -17.92
CA THR A 128 -2.54 -1.60 -18.95
C THR A 128 -1.62 -0.50 -19.42
N GLN A 129 -0.33 -0.78 -19.62
CA GLN A 129 0.51 0.17 -20.39
C GLN A 129 -0.19 0.58 -21.71
N ASP A 130 -1.02 -0.31 -22.28
CA ASP A 130 -1.80 -0.09 -23.50
C ASP A 130 -3.24 0.46 -23.32
N PHE A 131 -3.79 0.49 -22.10
CA PHE A 131 -5.21 0.82 -21.84
C PHE A 131 -5.43 2.13 -21.08
N LYS A 132 -4.36 2.92 -20.84
CA LYS A 132 -4.50 4.31 -20.42
C LYS A 132 -5.11 5.14 -21.55
N LYS A 133 -6.43 5.08 -21.72
CA LYS A 133 -7.16 6.23 -22.25
C LYS A 133 -7.15 7.28 -21.14
N PRO A 134 -6.52 8.45 -21.34
CA PRO A 134 -6.40 9.48 -20.31
C PRO A 134 -7.75 9.95 -19.74
N GLU A 135 -8.83 9.71 -20.47
CA GLU A 135 -10.20 10.15 -20.18
C GLU A 135 -11.05 9.07 -19.48
N MET A 136 -10.52 7.85 -19.26
CA MET A 136 -11.31 6.75 -18.69
C MET A 136 -11.26 6.74 -17.16
N ASP A 137 -12.39 7.10 -16.55
CA ASP A 137 -12.63 6.91 -15.12
C ASP A 137 -12.81 5.41 -14.81
N MET A 138 -11.72 4.76 -14.36
CA MET A 138 -11.73 3.34 -14.01
C MET A 138 -12.73 2.99 -12.92
N GLU A 139 -12.95 3.89 -11.94
CA GLU A 139 -13.89 3.64 -10.86
C GLU A 139 -15.32 3.59 -11.40
N LYS A 140 -15.68 4.55 -12.24
CA LYS A 140 -16.99 4.58 -12.90
C LYS A 140 -17.21 3.37 -13.79
N GLU A 141 -16.23 3.00 -14.60
CA GLU A 141 -16.33 1.87 -15.54
C GLU A 141 -16.50 0.54 -14.79
N VAL A 142 -15.69 0.29 -13.76
CA VAL A 142 -15.82 -0.89 -12.90
C VAL A 142 -17.18 -0.90 -12.20
N LYS A 143 -17.63 0.22 -11.62
CA LYS A 143 -18.96 0.32 -10.99
C LYS A 143 -20.09 -0.01 -11.97
N LEU A 144 -20.03 0.46 -13.21
CA LEU A 144 -21.02 0.14 -14.23
C LEU A 144 -21.03 -1.34 -14.58
N TRP A 145 -19.84 -1.93 -14.78
CA TRP A 145 -19.73 -3.37 -15.03
C TRP A 145 -20.29 -4.19 -13.87
N LEU A 146 -20.03 -3.80 -12.62
CA LEU A 146 -20.60 -4.48 -11.45
C LEU A 146 -22.12 -4.39 -11.41
N LYS A 147 -22.69 -3.22 -11.76
CA LYS A 147 -24.15 -3.03 -11.84
C LYS A 147 -24.83 -3.90 -12.90
N THR A 148 -24.10 -4.43 -13.88
CA THR A 148 -24.67 -5.37 -14.86
C THR A 148 -25.00 -6.74 -14.26
N GLY A 149 -24.39 -7.09 -13.12
CA GLY A 149 -24.49 -8.41 -12.49
C GLY A 149 -23.87 -9.55 -13.29
N LEU A 150 -23.11 -9.24 -14.35
CA LEU A 150 -22.47 -10.24 -15.19
C LEU A 150 -21.24 -10.86 -14.50
N ASP A 151 -21.00 -12.14 -14.75
CA ASP A 151 -19.77 -12.77 -14.33
C ASP A 151 -18.56 -12.25 -15.13
N PHE A 152 -17.37 -12.38 -14.55
CA PHE A 152 -16.10 -11.94 -15.15
C PHE A 152 -15.82 -12.53 -16.54
N LYS A 153 -16.24 -13.77 -16.81
CA LYS A 153 -16.00 -14.43 -18.11
C LYS A 153 -16.84 -13.76 -19.20
N LYS A 154 -18.09 -13.41 -18.88
CA LYS A 154 -18.99 -12.68 -19.79
C LYS A 154 -18.51 -11.23 -20.00
N ILE A 155 -18.12 -10.54 -18.92
CA ILE A 155 -17.52 -9.19 -19.01
C ILE A 155 -16.27 -9.21 -19.90
N LYS A 156 -15.35 -10.16 -19.68
CA LYS A 156 -14.14 -10.35 -20.52
C LYS A 156 -14.49 -10.50 -22.00
N ARG A 157 -15.51 -11.29 -22.32
CA ARG A 157 -15.95 -11.52 -23.70
C ARG A 157 -16.50 -10.24 -24.33
N LEU A 158 -17.23 -9.43 -23.58
CA LEU A 158 -17.80 -8.17 -24.05
C LEU A 158 -16.70 -7.14 -24.31
N ILE A 159 -15.76 -6.97 -23.38
CA ILE A 159 -14.63 -6.05 -23.55
C ILE A 159 -13.79 -6.42 -24.78
N LYS A 160 -13.51 -7.71 -24.98
CA LYS A 160 -12.80 -8.19 -26.20
C LYS A 160 -13.55 -7.88 -27.50
N LYS A 161 -14.87 -7.70 -27.44
CA LYS A 161 -15.71 -7.29 -28.58
C LYS A 161 -15.86 -5.76 -28.68
N GLY A 162 -15.16 -4.98 -27.85
CA GLY A 162 -15.21 -3.52 -27.84
C GLY A 162 -16.44 -2.93 -27.15
N TYR A 163 -17.17 -3.70 -26.33
CA TYR A 163 -18.29 -3.16 -25.56
C TYR A 163 -17.79 -2.31 -24.38
N SER A 164 -18.45 -1.16 -24.16
CA SER A 164 -18.31 -0.35 -22.95
C SER A 164 -19.24 -0.85 -21.84
N ALA A 165 -18.89 -0.57 -20.58
CA ALA A 165 -19.75 -0.86 -19.43
C ALA A 165 -21.13 -0.20 -19.56
N GLU A 166 -21.16 1.05 -20.04
CA GLU A 166 -22.38 1.82 -20.22
C GLU A 166 -23.34 1.10 -21.19
N LYS A 167 -22.84 0.67 -22.36
CA LYS A 167 -23.68 -0.04 -23.33
C LYS A 167 -24.23 -1.34 -22.75
N ALA A 168 -23.39 -2.13 -22.10
CA ALA A 168 -23.81 -3.39 -21.47
C ALA A 168 -24.85 -3.18 -20.36
N TYR A 169 -24.70 -2.11 -19.57
CA TYR A 169 -25.65 -1.75 -18.53
C TYR A 169 -27.01 -1.31 -19.08
N GLN A 170 -27.03 -0.48 -20.13
CA GLN A 170 -28.26 -0.04 -20.76
C GLN A 170 -29.02 -1.18 -21.46
N GLU A 171 -28.30 -2.14 -22.06
CA GLU A 171 -28.92 -3.34 -22.64
C GLU A 171 -29.58 -4.21 -21.56
N ARG A 172 -28.93 -4.39 -20.41
CA ARG A 172 -29.50 -5.16 -19.29
C ARG A 172 -30.72 -4.52 -18.64
N LYS A 173 -30.87 -3.20 -18.69
CA LYS A 173 -32.07 -2.50 -18.21
C LYS A 173 -33.31 -2.72 -19.08
N LYS A 174 -33.12 -3.16 -20.32
CA LYS A 174 -34.19 -3.37 -21.31
C LYS A 174 -34.69 -4.82 -21.38
N GLU A 175 -33.94 -5.74 -20.79
CA GLU A 175 -34.33 -7.16 -20.58
C GLU A 175 -35.19 -7.31 -19.32
#